data_AF-A0A348Y902-F1
#
_entry.id   AF-A0A348Y902-F1
#
_cell.length_a   1.000
_cell.length_b   1.000
_cell.length_c   1.000
_cell.angle_alpha   90.00
_cell.angle_beta   90.00
_cell.angle_gamma   90.00
#
_symmetry.space_group_name_H-M   'P 1'
#
loop_
_entity.id
_entity.type
_entity.pdbx_description
1 polymer ?
#
loop_
_entity_poly.entity_id
_entity_poly.type
_entity_poly.pdbx_seq_one_letter_code
_entity_poly.pdbx_strand_id
1 'polypeptide(L)'
;MKFVCKISASAAMAVMLLTGCSSLDAASNATQDNIVKVAPTLQAGFRFSAAENFDIANKDKLSYRNFYEKPSTGADARWFDAVKRGDLATVKYMVAQGQNLEAKDTGNLDQTALGWAAFIGYEDMVDYLIAQGASLQATDKGDVYNVLKSAVLGKNTKVVKKVHGLLNAQTPVNLNDQTLESDGETLIMVAASNNRIETVKYLLSKGANPNLVATTKDKKLGSYNQGAYSYACTRGHVEMQQLLKANGAINHRTGKASCE
;
A
#
# COMPACT_ATOMS: atom_id res chain seq x y z
N MET A 1 -20.88 -38.95 37.06
CA MET A 1 -22.16 -39.56 36.67
C MET A 1 -23.23 -38.48 36.60
N LYS A 2 -23.90 -38.37 35.44
CA LYS A 2 -25.30 -37.90 35.19
C LYS A 2 -25.65 -36.47 35.65
N PHE A 3 -25.81 -35.51 34.72
CA PHE A 3 -27.08 -35.14 34.05
C PHE A 3 -28.30 -35.24 34.96
N VAL A 4 -29.04 -34.13 35.17
CA VAL A 4 -30.50 -34.05 34.94
C VAL A 4 -30.91 -32.59 34.68
N CYS A 5 -31.51 -32.36 33.52
CA CYS A 5 -32.36 -31.22 33.18
C CYS A 5 -33.81 -31.57 33.57
N LYS A 6 -34.56 -30.63 34.17
CA LYS A 6 -36.04 -30.65 34.22
C LYS A 6 -36.55 -29.21 34.34
N ILE A 7 -37.22 -28.71 33.31
CA ILE A 7 -38.23 -27.65 33.45
C ILE A 7 -39.51 -28.18 32.82
N SER A 8 -40.56 -28.12 33.64
CA SER A 8 -41.93 -28.58 33.41
C SER A 8 -42.74 -27.62 32.52
N ALA A 9 -43.68 -28.20 31.78
CA ALA A 9 -44.70 -27.51 30.99
C ALA A 9 -46.01 -27.31 31.77
N SER A 10 -46.75 -26.23 31.46
CA SER A 10 -48.22 -26.07 31.55
C SER A 10 -48.55 -24.70 30.92
N ALA A 11 -49.23 -24.51 29.77
CA ALA A 11 -50.51 -24.95 29.20
C ALA A 11 -51.71 -24.03 29.57
N ALA A 12 -52.18 -23.23 28.58
CA ALA A 12 -53.57 -22.79 28.30
C ALA A 12 -53.50 -21.76 27.12
N MET A 13 -53.94 -21.97 25.87
CA MET A 13 -55.21 -22.41 25.27
C MET A 13 -56.20 -21.26 25.00
N ALA A 14 -56.27 -20.79 23.75
CA ALA A 14 -57.45 -20.21 23.11
C ALA A 14 -57.30 -20.28 21.57
N VAL A 15 -58.39 -20.64 20.90
CA VAL A 15 -58.51 -21.21 19.54
C VAL A 15 -59.31 -20.25 18.65
N MET A 16 -59.26 -20.48 17.32
CA MET A 16 -60.14 -20.01 16.21
C MET A 16 -59.65 -18.77 15.43
N LEU A 17 -59.59 -18.72 14.09
CA LEU A 17 -60.06 -19.57 12.98
C LEU A 17 -59.18 -19.39 11.72
N LEU A 18 -58.82 -20.53 11.11
CA LEU A 18 -58.82 -20.93 9.68
C LEU A 18 -58.87 -19.88 8.56
N THR A 19 -57.91 -19.95 7.62
CA THR A 19 -58.04 -20.38 6.18
C THR A 19 -56.68 -20.16 5.48
N GLY A 20 -55.91 -21.21 5.14
CA GLY A 20 -55.78 -21.82 3.79
C GLY A 20 -54.54 -21.25 3.04
N CYS A 21 -53.62 -21.94 2.38
CA CYS A 21 -53.44 -23.32 1.91
C CYS A 21 -51.94 -23.70 1.92
N SER A 22 -51.69 -25.02 1.91
CA SER A 22 -50.48 -25.84 1.66
C SER A 22 -49.47 -25.28 0.61
N SER A 23 -48.17 -25.58 0.61
CA SER A 23 -47.46 -26.85 0.93
C SER A 23 -45.95 -26.63 1.16
N LEU A 24 -45.38 -27.46 2.06
CA LEU A 24 -44.06 -28.14 2.08
C LEU A 24 -43.18 -27.96 0.82
N ASP A 25 -41.86 -27.70 0.88
CA ASP A 25 -40.83 -28.54 1.51
C ASP A 25 -39.43 -27.89 1.56
N ALA A 26 -38.63 -28.38 2.53
CA ALA A 26 -37.18 -28.62 2.53
C ALA A 26 -36.16 -27.48 2.34
N ALA A 27 -35.30 -27.38 3.37
CA ALA A 27 -34.07 -26.62 3.43
C ALA A 27 -33.00 -27.08 2.42
N SER A 28 -32.13 -26.17 1.95
CA SER A 28 -30.67 -26.26 2.18
C SER A 28 -29.88 -25.13 1.50
N ASN A 29 -28.86 -24.67 2.23
CA ASN A 29 -27.56 -24.14 1.78
C ASN A 29 -27.46 -22.84 0.96
N ALA A 30 -27.09 -21.78 1.68
CA ALA A 30 -25.93 -20.92 1.46
C ALA A 30 -25.37 -20.77 0.03
N THR A 31 -25.44 -19.54 -0.50
CA THR A 31 -24.35 -18.84 -1.20
C THR A 31 -24.68 -17.35 -1.17
N GLN A 32 -23.95 -16.53 -0.41
CA GLN A 32 -22.72 -15.84 -0.79
C GLN A 32 -23.01 -14.41 -1.26
N ASP A 33 -22.51 -13.48 -0.46
CA ASP A 33 -22.29 -12.05 -0.69
C ASP A 33 -22.43 -11.54 -2.12
N ASN A 34 -23.35 -10.60 -2.31
CA ASN A 34 -23.27 -9.62 -3.40
C ASN A 34 -23.38 -8.20 -2.82
N ILE A 35 -22.38 -7.84 -2.00
CA ILE A 35 -22.11 -6.43 -1.74
C ILE A 35 -21.35 -5.90 -2.97
N VAL A 36 -22.11 -5.35 -3.92
CA VAL A 36 -21.56 -4.44 -4.93
C VAL A 36 -20.91 -3.28 -4.18
N LYS A 37 -19.57 -3.29 -4.09
CA LYS A 37 -18.80 -2.14 -3.63
C LYS A 37 -18.98 -1.03 -4.66
N VAL A 38 -19.86 -0.09 -4.36
CA VAL A 38 -19.98 1.16 -5.11
C VAL A 38 -18.66 1.92 -4.95
N ALA A 39 -17.91 2.05 -6.04
CA ALA A 39 -16.70 2.89 -6.07
C ALA A 39 -17.10 4.35 -5.81
N PRO A 40 -16.33 5.11 -5.01
CA PRO A 40 -16.64 6.51 -4.74
C PRO A 40 -16.39 7.37 -5.99
N THR A 41 -17.42 8.05 -6.49
CA THR A 41 -17.27 9.23 -7.38
C THR A 41 -16.91 10.45 -6.53
N LEU A 42 -15.86 11.22 -6.85
CA LEU A 42 -15.69 12.00 -8.08
C LEU A 42 -14.28 11.82 -8.69
N GLN A 43 -14.20 11.19 -9.85
CA GLN A 43 -12.96 10.92 -10.59
C GLN A 43 -12.83 11.81 -11.84
N ALA A 44 -13.17 13.10 -11.73
CA ALA A 44 -12.94 14.03 -12.82
C ALA A 44 -11.52 14.62 -12.73
N GLY A 45 -10.75 14.52 -13.81
CA GLY A 45 -9.46 15.18 -13.94
C GLY A 45 -8.24 14.47 -13.33
N PHE A 46 -8.37 13.22 -12.83
CA PHE A 46 -7.21 12.40 -12.48
C PHE A 46 -6.62 11.73 -13.72
N ARG A 47 -5.29 11.71 -13.83
CA ARG A 47 -4.58 11.05 -14.94
C ARG A 47 -4.81 9.53 -14.99
N PHE A 48 -4.92 8.89 -13.83
CA PHE A 48 -5.17 7.46 -13.71
C PHE A 48 -6.64 7.16 -13.39
N SER A 49 -7.10 6.00 -13.85
CA SER A 49 -8.41 5.46 -13.51
C SER A 49 -8.55 5.22 -12.00
N ALA A 50 -9.77 5.17 -11.46
CA ALA A 50 -9.97 4.78 -10.06
C ALA A 50 -9.32 3.42 -9.77
N ALA A 51 -9.47 2.45 -10.69
CA ALA A 51 -8.89 1.11 -10.54
C ALA A 51 -7.34 1.16 -10.47
N GLU A 52 -6.69 1.91 -11.35
CA GLU A 52 -5.22 2.10 -11.32
C GLU A 52 -4.78 2.79 -10.03
N ASN A 53 -5.49 3.83 -9.62
CA ASN A 53 -5.26 4.53 -8.36
C ASN A 53 -5.39 3.60 -7.13
N PHE A 54 -6.42 2.76 -7.09
CA PHE A 54 -6.63 1.75 -6.06
C PHE A 54 -5.51 0.69 -6.04
N ASP A 55 -5.02 0.29 -7.21
CA ASP A 55 -3.92 -0.68 -7.36
C ASP A 55 -2.55 -0.09 -6.96
N ILE A 56 -2.29 1.18 -7.30
CA ILE A 56 -1.12 1.93 -6.79
C ILE A 56 -1.17 2.03 -5.27
N ALA A 57 -2.31 2.39 -4.69
CA ALA A 57 -2.49 2.52 -3.25
C ALA A 57 -2.59 1.17 -2.49
N ASN A 58 -2.39 0.02 -3.14
CA ASN A 58 -2.44 -1.34 -2.56
C ASN A 58 -3.39 -1.43 -1.36
N LYS A 59 -4.69 -1.64 -1.63
CA LYS A 59 -5.77 -1.58 -0.64
C LYS A 59 -5.54 -2.39 0.65
N ASP A 60 -4.72 -3.43 0.62
CA ASP A 60 -4.51 -4.32 1.78
C ASP A 60 -3.33 -3.89 2.66
N LYS A 61 -2.44 -3.01 2.17
CA LYS A 61 -1.26 -2.56 2.93
C LYS A 61 -1.10 -1.04 2.99
N LEU A 62 -1.49 -0.32 1.95
CA LEU A 62 -1.33 1.13 1.84
C LEU A 62 -2.70 1.84 1.72
N SER A 63 -3.76 1.27 2.28
CA SER A 63 -5.10 1.88 2.28
C SER A 63 -5.12 3.31 2.83
N TYR A 64 -4.25 3.62 3.79
CA TYR A 64 -4.07 4.98 4.34
C TYR A 64 -3.41 5.97 3.35
N ARG A 65 -2.88 5.49 2.22
CA ARG A 65 -2.38 6.28 1.08
C ARG A 65 -3.41 6.36 -0.06
N ASN A 66 -4.68 6.04 0.20
CA ASN A 66 -5.76 6.30 -0.75
C ASN A 66 -6.29 7.73 -0.58
N PHE A 67 -5.80 8.65 -1.40
CA PHE A 67 -6.15 10.08 -1.39
C PHE A 67 -7.02 10.49 -2.59
N TYR A 68 -7.58 9.53 -3.33
CA TYR A 68 -8.36 9.78 -4.54
C TYR A 68 -9.84 10.03 -4.25
N GLU A 69 -10.27 9.79 -3.01
CA GLU A 69 -11.69 9.85 -2.62
C GLU A 69 -12.14 11.25 -2.21
N LYS A 70 -11.22 12.09 -1.74
CA LYS A 70 -11.54 13.41 -1.18
C LYS A 70 -10.51 14.45 -1.64
N PRO A 71 -10.93 15.69 -1.90
CA PRO A 71 -10.01 16.79 -2.09
C PRO A 71 -9.05 16.95 -0.90
N SER A 72 -7.87 17.46 -1.20
CA SER A 72 -6.89 17.86 -0.20
C SER A 72 -7.45 19.00 0.64
N THR A 73 -6.96 19.14 1.86
CA THR A 73 -7.40 20.17 2.81
C THR A 73 -6.20 20.96 3.32
N GLY A 74 -6.45 22.09 3.98
CA GLY A 74 -5.40 22.99 4.49
C GLY A 74 -4.99 24.07 3.49
N ALA A 75 -3.96 24.86 3.87
CA ALA A 75 -3.54 26.05 3.13
C ALA A 75 -3.09 25.75 1.69
N ASP A 76 -2.39 24.61 1.50
CA ASP A 76 -1.87 24.16 0.21
C ASP A 76 -2.80 23.14 -0.50
N ALA A 77 -4.09 23.08 -0.14
CA ALA A 77 -5.03 22.12 -0.70
C ALA A 77 -5.05 22.09 -2.23
N ARG A 78 -5.08 23.28 -2.88
CA ARG A 78 -5.09 23.39 -4.35
C ARG A 78 -3.81 22.84 -4.98
N TRP A 79 -2.67 23.03 -4.33
CA TRP A 79 -1.38 22.51 -4.77
C TRP A 79 -1.38 20.98 -4.76
N PHE A 80 -1.81 20.37 -3.64
CA PHE A 80 -1.86 18.92 -3.53
C PHE A 80 -2.94 18.28 -4.38
N ASP A 81 -4.06 18.95 -4.62
CA ASP A 81 -5.06 18.49 -5.59
C ASP A 81 -4.48 18.41 -7.01
N ALA A 82 -3.73 19.43 -7.45
CA ALA A 82 -3.07 19.42 -8.75
C ALA A 82 -2.03 18.29 -8.85
N VAL A 83 -1.21 18.11 -7.82
CA VAL A 83 -0.21 17.03 -7.74
C VAL A 83 -0.89 15.66 -7.80
N LYS A 84 -1.90 15.39 -6.96
CA LYS A 84 -2.57 14.09 -6.88
C LYS A 84 -3.33 13.76 -8.17
N ARG A 85 -3.90 14.76 -8.84
CA ARG A 85 -4.54 14.61 -10.16
C ARG A 85 -3.56 14.36 -11.31
N GLY A 86 -2.27 14.65 -11.12
CA GLY A 86 -1.28 14.60 -12.20
C GLY A 86 -1.39 15.79 -13.16
N ASP A 87 -1.97 16.90 -12.72
CA ASP A 87 -2.12 18.13 -13.49
C ASP A 87 -0.81 18.93 -13.48
N LEU A 88 0.12 18.48 -14.32
CA LEU A 88 1.43 19.11 -14.45
C LEU A 88 1.33 20.58 -14.93
N ALA A 89 0.29 20.94 -15.69
CA ALA A 89 0.12 22.31 -16.17
C ALA A 89 -0.17 23.26 -15.01
N THR A 90 -1.13 22.90 -14.14
CA THR A 90 -1.42 23.67 -12.92
C THR A 90 -0.24 23.68 -11.96
N VAL A 91 0.46 22.55 -11.79
CA VAL A 91 1.68 22.49 -10.96
C VAL A 91 2.74 23.47 -11.47
N LYS A 92 3.04 23.47 -12.78
CA LYS A 92 3.99 24.42 -13.39
C LYS A 92 3.58 25.88 -13.20
N TYR A 93 2.28 26.17 -13.38
CA TYR A 93 1.74 27.51 -13.15
C TYR A 93 1.94 27.96 -11.70
N MET A 94 1.59 27.12 -10.72
CA MET A 94 1.72 27.47 -9.30
C MET A 94 3.18 27.66 -8.88
N VAL A 95 4.10 26.84 -9.39
CA VAL A 95 5.55 27.05 -9.16
C VAL A 95 6.02 28.38 -9.74
N ALA A 96 5.56 28.75 -10.94
CA ALA A 96 5.87 30.07 -11.52
C ALA A 96 5.30 31.25 -10.70
N GLN A 97 4.26 31.01 -9.88
CA GLN A 97 3.70 31.98 -8.93
C GLN A 97 4.36 31.93 -7.54
N GLY A 98 5.44 31.16 -7.36
CA GLY A 98 6.17 31.09 -6.10
C GLY A 98 5.65 30.05 -5.09
N GLN A 99 4.93 29.03 -5.54
CA GLN A 99 4.53 27.92 -4.68
C GLN A 99 5.76 27.28 -3.99
N ASN A 100 5.67 27.10 -2.67
CA ASN A 100 6.69 26.39 -1.91
C ASN A 100 6.68 24.89 -2.27
N LEU A 101 7.76 24.40 -2.86
CA LEU A 101 7.92 22.98 -3.25
C LEU A 101 7.95 22.03 -2.05
N GLU A 102 8.42 22.53 -0.90
CA GLU A 102 8.54 21.79 0.35
C GLU A 102 7.32 21.99 1.27
N ALA A 103 6.23 22.55 0.74
CA ALA A 103 4.94 22.51 1.40
C ALA A 103 4.58 21.05 1.72
N LYS A 104 3.89 20.85 2.85
CA LYS A 104 3.49 19.53 3.35
C LYS A 104 1.98 19.37 3.26
N ASP A 105 1.54 18.20 2.82
CA ASP A 105 0.12 17.85 2.76
C ASP A 105 -0.41 17.53 4.16
N THR A 106 -0.57 18.57 4.98
CA THR A 106 -0.91 18.48 6.41
C THR A 106 -2.30 17.91 6.67
N GLY A 107 -3.19 17.98 5.67
CA GLY A 107 -4.47 17.29 5.69
C GLY A 107 -4.36 15.77 5.52
N ASN A 108 -3.17 15.24 5.22
CA ASN A 108 -2.91 13.82 4.96
C ASN A 108 -1.62 13.36 5.69
N LEU A 109 -0.61 12.92 4.93
CA LEU A 109 0.60 12.29 5.48
C LEU A 109 1.76 13.26 5.71
N ASP A 110 1.56 14.57 5.61
CA ASP A 110 2.64 15.58 5.63
C ASP A 110 3.67 15.41 4.50
N GLN A 111 3.29 14.70 3.42
CA GLN A 111 4.18 14.45 2.29
C GLN A 111 4.28 15.69 1.37
N THR A 112 5.45 15.87 0.76
CA THR A 112 5.69 16.93 -0.24
C THR A 112 5.14 16.54 -1.62
N ALA A 113 5.11 17.51 -2.54
CA ALA A 113 4.70 17.26 -3.91
C ALA A 113 5.54 16.20 -4.62
N LEU A 114 6.87 16.24 -4.43
CA LEU A 114 7.77 15.27 -5.03
C LEU A 114 7.55 13.86 -4.46
N GLY A 115 7.33 13.74 -3.14
CA GLY A 115 6.98 12.46 -2.52
C GLY A 115 5.69 11.86 -3.09
N TRP A 116 4.64 12.68 -3.26
CA TRP A 116 3.39 12.23 -3.89
C TRP A 116 3.58 11.85 -5.36
N ALA A 117 4.23 12.70 -6.17
CA ALA A 117 4.49 12.41 -7.56
C ALA A 117 5.32 11.12 -7.74
N ALA A 118 6.28 10.88 -6.84
CA ALA A 118 7.11 9.68 -6.85
C ALA A 118 6.32 8.42 -6.47
N PHE A 119 5.48 8.48 -5.43
CA PHE A 119 4.61 7.38 -5.02
C PHE A 119 3.60 7.02 -6.12
N ILE A 120 2.96 8.03 -6.72
CA ILE A 120 1.95 7.82 -7.77
C ILE A 120 2.60 7.35 -9.07
N GLY A 121 3.83 7.81 -9.34
CA GLY A 121 4.58 7.42 -10.53
C GLY A 121 4.44 8.39 -11.71
N TYR A 122 4.18 9.67 -11.45
CA TYR A 122 4.12 10.72 -12.48
C TYR A 122 5.53 11.14 -12.91
N GLU A 123 6.13 10.40 -13.84
CA GLU A 123 7.52 10.61 -14.31
C GLU A 123 7.82 12.05 -14.74
N ASP A 124 6.91 12.66 -15.50
CA ASP A 124 7.04 14.05 -15.99
C ASP A 124 6.98 15.09 -14.87
N MET A 125 6.15 14.85 -13.84
CA MET A 125 6.05 15.71 -12.67
C MET A 125 7.24 15.54 -11.74
N VAL A 126 7.73 14.31 -11.55
CA VAL A 126 8.98 14.03 -10.84
C VAL A 126 10.14 14.78 -11.49
N ASP A 127 10.26 14.69 -12.82
CA ASP A 127 11.32 15.37 -13.57
C ASP A 127 11.26 16.87 -13.43
N TYR A 128 10.05 17.43 -13.55
CA TYR A 128 9.84 18.85 -13.37
C TYR A 128 10.19 19.31 -11.94
N LEU A 129 9.65 18.67 -10.90
CA LEU A 129 9.88 19.07 -9.51
C LEU A 129 11.36 18.97 -9.12
N ILE A 130 12.06 17.92 -9.56
CA ILE A 130 13.51 17.79 -9.35
C ILE A 130 14.26 18.91 -10.08
N ALA A 131 13.89 19.23 -11.33
CA ALA A 131 14.50 20.33 -12.08
C ALA A 131 14.25 21.71 -11.45
N GLN A 132 13.19 21.86 -10.63
CA GLN A 132 12.92 23.06 -9.84
C GLN A 132 13.61 23.05 -8.46
N GLY A 133 14.37 22.00 -8.14
CA GLY A 133 15.13 21.91 -6.90
C GLY A 133 14.38 21.32 -5.71
N ALA A 134 13.27 20.61 -5.93
CA ALA A 134 12.59 19.89 -4.85
C ALA A 134 13.51 18.85 -4.18
N SER A 135 13.43 18.74 -2.86
CA SER A 135 14.32 17.90 -2.06
C SER A 135 14.06 16.41 -2.25
N LEU A 136 15.13 15.64 -2.50
CA LEU A 136 15.07 14.18 -2.50
C LEU A 136 14.94 13.57 -1.09
N GLN A 137 15.14 14.37 -0.03
CA GLN A 137 15.09 13.95 1.38
C GLN A 137 13.72 14.15 2.03
N ALA A 138 12.67 14.36 1.22
CA ALA A 138 11.33 14.54 1.74
C ALA A 138 10.83 13.30 2.52
N THR A 139 10.25 13.54 3.69
CA THR A 139 9.70 12.53 4.59
C THR A 139 8.19 12.66 4.73
N ASP A 140 7.55 11.66 5.32
CA ASP A 140 6.11 11.71 5.65
C ASP A 140 5.79 10.96 6.95
N LYS A 141 4.53 11.05 7.41
CA LYS A 141 4.02 10.40 8.62
C LYS A 141 3.80 8.89 8.49
N GLY A 142 3.98 8.33 7.29
CA GLY A 142 3.80 6.91 6.98
C GLY A 142 5.14 6.19 6.77
N ASP A 143 6.14 6.53 7.58
CA ASP A 143 7.51 5.98 7.60
C ASP A 143 8.24 6.04 6.25
N VAL A 144 8.13 7.20 5.58
CA VAL A 144 8.97 7.58 4.45
C VAL A 144 10.13 8.41 4.97
N TYR A 145 11.36 7.91 4.80
CA TYR A 145 12.59 8.62 5.18
C TYR A 145 13.21 9.43 4.02
N ASN A 146 12.83 9.16 2.77
CA ASN A 146 13.18 9.95 1.59
C ASN A 146 12.29 9.59 0.38
N VAL A 147 12.43 10.33 -0.72
CA VAL A 147 11.62 10.15 -1.94
C VAL A 147 11.80 8.76 -2.57
N LEU A 148 12.94 8.09 -2.35
CA LEU A 148 13.16 6.72 -2.87
C LEU A 148 12.21 5.72 -2.21
N LYS A 149 11.98 5.83 -0.89
CA LYS A 149 10.98 5.01 -0.20
C LYS A 149 9.58 5.27 -0.75
N SER A 150 9.19 6.53 -1.02
CA SER A 150 7.91 6.86 -1.68
C SER A 150 7.79 6.18 -3.04
N ALA A 151 8.82 6.26 -3.89
CA ALA A 151 8.83 5.62 -5.20
C ALA A 151 8.72 4.09 -5.11
N VAL A 152 9.38 3.46 -4.12
CA VAL A 152 9.34 2.01 -3.90
C VAL A 152 7.98 1.53 -3.39
N LEU A 153 7.27 2.34 -2.61
CA LEU A 153 5.88 2.08 -2.22
C LEU A 153 4.95 2.11 -3.45
N GLY A 154 5.26 2.94 -4.44
CA GLY A 154 4.57 3.05 -5.73
C GLY A 154 4.78 1.87 -6.68
N LYS A 155 4.22 1.96 -7.90
CA LYS A 155 4.34 0.92 -8.95
C LYS A 155 5.31 1.26 -10.09
N ASN A 156 5.80 2.50 -10.16
CA ASN A 156 6.60 2.94 -11.30
C ASN A 156 8.12 2.76 -11.05
N THR A 157 8.70 1.66 -11.55
CA THR A 157 10.13 1.38 -11.39
C THR A 157 11.05 2.37 -12.12
N LYS A 158 10.56 3.12 -13.13
CA LYS A 158 11.40 4.16 -13.77
C LYS A 158 11.66 5.32 -12.80
N VAL A 159 10.67 5.72 -12.01
CA VAL A 159 10.85 6.70 -10.92
C VAL A 159 11.83 6.17 -9.88
N VAL A 160 11.68 4.91 -9.46
CA VAL A 160 12.63 4.27 -8.52
C VAL A 160 14.06 4.34 -9.05
N LYS A 161 14.29 3.95 -10.31
CA LYS A 161 15.61 3.99 -10.96
C LYS A 161 16.20 5.40 -10.97
N LYS A 162 15.37 6.40 -11.28
CA LYS A 162 15.78 7.81 -11.35
C LYS A 162 16.19 8.35 -9.98
N VAL A 163 15.29 8.24 -9.00
CA VAL A 163 15.52 8.77 -7.65
C VAL A 163 16.69 8.05 -6.99
N HIS A 164 16.78 6.72 -7.14
CA HIS A 164 17.93 5.96 -6.63
C HIS A 164 19.25 6.42 -7.27
N GLY A 165 19.29 6.61 -8.59
CA GLY A 165 20.49 7.10 -9.28
C GLY A 165 20.92 8.49 -8.82
N LEU A 166 19.98 9.41 -8.64
CA LEU A 166 20.26 10.77 -8.16
C LEU A 166 20.78 10.78 -6.72
N LEU A 167 20.12 10.04 -5.81
CA LEU A 167 20.59 9.91 -4.42
C LEU A 167 21.98 9.29 -4.37
N ASN A 168 22.20 8.20 -5.10
CA ASN A 168 23.46 7.47 -5.10
C ASN A 168 24.62 8.28 -5.71
N ALA A 169 24.33 9.23 -6.60
CA ALA A 169 25.32 10.17 -7.13
C ALA A 169 25.74 11.24 -6.09
N GLN A 170 24.86 11.57 -5.13
CA GLN A 170 25.16 12.50 -4.03
C GLN A 170 25.84 11.80 -2.86
N THR A 171 25.31 10.65 -2.45
CA THR A 171 25.84 9.83 -1.36
C THR A 171 25.46 8.38 -1.63
N PRO A 172 26.42 7.43 -1.60
CA PRO A 172 26.14 6.02 -1.87
C PRO A 172 24.95 5.51 -1.04
N VAL A 173 23.94 4.98 -1.73
CA VAL A 173 22.74 4.45 -1.08
C VAL A 173 22.99 3.00 -0.68
N ASN A 174 22.99 2.74 0.62
CA ASN A 174 23.01 1.38 1.13
C ASN A 174 21.60 0.77 1.10
N LEU A 175 21.29 -0.04 0.09
CA LEU A 175 19.99 -0.72 -0.05
C LEU A 175 19.70 -1.76 1.06
N ASN A 176 20.70 -2.07 1.87
CA ASN A 176 20.62 -3.05 2.97
C ASN A 176 20.63 -2.38 4.35
N ASP A 177 20.55 -1.05 4.42
CA ASP A 177 20.47 -0.31 5.68
C ASP A 177 19.11 -0.55 6.36
N GLN A 178 19.14 -1.11 7.57
CA GLN A 178 17.96 -1.41 8.39
C GLN A 178 17.77 -0.39 9.54
N THR A 179 18.45 0.75 9.48
CA THR A 179 18.36 1.83 10.49
C THR A 179 17.51 3.02 10.03
N LEU A 180 17.21 3.10 8.73
CA LEU A 180 16.47 4.22 8.12
C LEU A 180 14.95 4.15 8.36
N GLU A 181 14.43 2.96 8.61
CA GLU A 181 13.01 2.66 8.75
C GLU A 181 12.76 2.15 10.18
N SER A 182 11.62 2.52 10.76
CA SER A 182 11.39 2.32 12.20
C SER A 182 11.25 0.85 12.62
N ASP A 183 10.80 0.00 11.71
CA ASP A 183 10.69 -1.45 11.88
C ASP A 183 11.94 -2.21 11.37
N GLY A 184 12.89 -1.48 10.78
CA GLY A 184 14.09 -1.99 10.15
C GLY A 184 13.85 -2.75 8.86
N GLU A 185 12.79 -2.40 8.13
CA GLU A 185 12.55 -2.94 6.79
C GLU A 185 13.51 -2.36 5.75
N THR A 186 14.07 -3.21 4.88
CA THR A 186 14.79 -2.75 3.69
C THR A 186 13.84 -2.49 2.52
N LEU A 187 14.28 -1.72 1.53
CA LEU A 187 13.45 -1.40 0.35
C LEU A 187 12.97 -2.64 -0.41
N ILE A 188 13.75 -3.74 -0.44
CA ILE A 188 13.31 -4.99 -1.09
C ILE A 188 12.18 -5.68 -0.31
N MET A 189 12.16 -5.60 1.03
CA MET A 189 11.04 -6.10 1.83
C MET A 189 9.76 -5.31 1.55
N VAL A 190 9.87 -3.98 1.51
CA VAL A 190 8.76 -3.08 1.21
C VAL A 190 8.19 -3.36 -0.18
N ALA A 191 9.05 -3.49 -1.19
CA ALA A 191 8.67 -3.79 -2.56
C ALA A 191 8.01 -5.19 -2.68
N ALA A 192 8.57 -6.20 -2.02
CA ALA A 192 8.03 -7.56 -2.01
C ALA A 192 6.65 -7.62 -1.34
N SER A 193 6.49 -6.97 -0.19
CA SER A 193 5.22 -6.87 0.54
C SER A 193 4.11 -6.22 -0.29
N ASN A 194 4.46 -5.22 -1.11
CA ASN A 194 3.54 -4.50 -2.00
C ASN A 194 3.43 -5.10 -3.41
N ASN A 195 4.01 -6.27 -3.66
CA ASN A 195 4.03 -6.96 -4.96
C ASN A 195 4.58 -6.11 -6.12
N ARG A 196 5.68 -5.38 -5.89
CA ARG A 196 6.33 -4.54 -6.90
C ARG A 196 7.42 -5.30 -7.65
N ILE A 197 7.02 -6.27 -8.48
CA ILE A 197 7.91 -7.23 -9.17
C ILE A 197 9.10 -6.54 -9.86
N GLU A 198 8.84 -5.56 -10.72
CA GLU A 198 9.89 -4.86 -11.48
C GLU A 198 10.83 -4.06 -10.56
N THR A 199 10.30 -3.50 -9.47
CA THR A 199 11.11 -2.82 -8.46
C THR A 199 12.00 -3.81 -7.71
N VAL A 200 11.50 -5.00 -7.36
CA VAL A 200 12.32 -6.06 -6.74
C VAL A 200 13.43 -6.53 -7.69
N LYS A 201 13.12 -6.77 -8.97
CA LYS A 201 14.14 -7.10 -10.00
C LYS A 201 15.24 -6.04 -10.05
N TYR A 202 14.85 -4.77 -10.05
CA TYR A 202 15.81 -3.67 -10.05
C TYR A 202 16.67 -3.63 -8.78
N LEU A 203 16.06 -3.73 -7.59
CA LEU A 203 16.79 -3.71 -6.32
C LEU A 203 17.78 -4.87 -6.21
N LEU A 204 17.39 -6.08 -6.62
CA LEU A 204 18.28 -7.25 -6.71
C LEU A 204 19.47 -6.97 -7.63
N SER A 205 19.23 -6.37 -8.82
CA SER A 205 20.30 -5.99 -9.76
C SER A 205 21.27 -4.93 -9.21
N LYS A 206 20.91 -4.29 -8.09
CA LYS A 206 21.73 -3.29 -7.38
C LYS A 206 22.31 -3.81 -6.07
N GLY A 207 22.22 -5.12 -5.80
CA GLY A 207 22.84 -5.74 -4.63
C GLY A 207 22.00 -5.69 -3.35
N ALA A 208 20.68 -5.47 -3.45
CA ALA A 208 19.79 -5.66 -2.31
C ALA A 208 19.78 -7.14 -1.88
N ASN A 209 19.98 -7.41 -0.60
CA ASN A 209 20.00 -8.74 -0.02
C ASN A 209 18.55 -9.21 0.27
N PRO A 210 18.03 -10.24 -0.42
CA PRO A 210 16.66 -10.70 -0.22
C PRO A 210 16.45 -11.51 1.08
N ASN A 211 17.53 -11.87 1.78
CA ASN A 211 17.52 -12.73 2.97
C ASN A 211 17.60 -11.96 4.29
N LEU A 212 17.61 -10.63 4.26
CA LEU A 212 17.45 -9.84 5.48
C LEU A 212 16.03 -10.02 6.05
N VAL A 213 15.91 -9.72 7.34
CA VAL A 213 14.65 -9.77 8.10
C VAL A 213 14.51 -8.47 8.88
N ALA A 214 13.32 -7.88 8.91
CA ALA A 214 13.00 -6.68 9.68
C ALA A 214 13.49 -6.81 11.12
N THR A 215 14.09 -5.75 11.65
CA THR A 215 14.82 -5.80 12.93
C THR A 215 13.91 -5.56 14.13
N THR A 216 12.69 -5.05 13.92
CA THR A 216 11.71 -4.75 14.96
C THR A 216 11.55 -5.89 15.96
N LYS A 217 11.44 -5.52 17.24
CA LYS A 217 11.22 -6.46 18.34
C LYS A 217 9.76 -6.50 18.79
N ASP A 218 8.94 -5.57 18.32
CA ASP A 218 7.52 -5.55 18.67
C ASP A 218 6.78 -6.64 17.88
N LYS A 219 6.42 -7.71 18.59
CA LYS A 219 5.71 -8.86 18.03
C LYS A 219 4.30 -8.54 17.54
N LYS A 220 3.76 -7.36 17.87
CA LYS A 220 2.44 -6.91 17.42
C LYS A 220 2.46 -6.32 16.02
N LEU A 221 3.64 -5.93 15.53
CA LEU A 221 3.77 -5.34 14.20
C LEU A 221 3.76 -6.42 13.12
N GLY A 222 3.07 -6.14 12.01
CA GLY A 222 3.00 -7.07 10.89
C GLY A 222 4.34 -7.32 10.20
N SER A 223 5.31 -6.42 10.41
CA SER A 223 6.71 -6.49 9.99
C SER A 223 7.55 -7.41 10.88
N TYR A 224 7.09 -7.74 12.08
CA TYR A 224 7.82 -8.60 12.99
C TYR A 224 8.18 -9.93 12.32
N ASN A 225 9.47 -10.24 12.35
CA ASN A 225 10.00 -11.48 11.81
C ASN A 225 9.68 -11.66 10.31
N GLN A 226 9.62 -10.58 9.52
CA GLN A 226 9.39 -10.64 8.07
C GLN A 226 10.63 -10.29 7.25
N GLY A 227 10.88 -11.05 6.19
CA GLY A 227 11.78 -10.70 5.10
C GLY A 227 11.03 -10.63 3.77
N ALA A 228 11.72 -10.35 2.67
CA ALA A 228 11.09 -10.25 1.35
C ALA A 228 10.34 -11.53 0.95
N TYR A 229 10.96 -12.70 1.17
CA TYR A 229 10.36 -13.99 0.81
C TYR A 229 9.16 -14.36 1.70
N SER A 230 9.25 -14.13 3.02
CA SER A 230 8.13 -14.42 3.91
C SER A 230 6.94 -13.49 3.66
N TYR A 231 7.16 -12.24 3.24
CA TYR A 231 6.08 -11.38 2.75
C TYR A 231 5.41 -11.92 1.49
N ALA A 232 6.20 -12.35 0.51
CA ALA A 232 5.67 -12.94 -0.71
C ALA A 232 4.82 -14.19 -0.41
N CYS A 233 5.26 -15.01 0.55
CA CYS A 233 4.52 -16.19 1.03
C CYS A 233 3.22 -15.83 1.75
N THR A 234 3.30 -15.02 2.81
CA THR A 234 2.14 -14.67 3.66
C THR A 234 1.05 -13.90 2.93
N ARG A 235 1.39 -13.26 1.81
CA ARG A 235 0.45 -12.50 0.97
C ARG A 235 0.02 -13.23 -0.31
N GLY A 236 0.52 -14.44 -0.56
CA GLY A 236 0.15 -15.22 -1.75
C GLY A 236 0.68 -14.65 -3.07
N HIS A 237 1.76 -13.87 -3.05
CA HIS A 237 2.37 -13.29 -4.26
C HIS A 237 3.23 -14.33 -4.99
N VAL A 238 2.58 -15.25 -5.72
CA VAL A 238 3.24 -16.41 -6.35
C VAL A 238 4.40 -16.01 -7.28
N GLU A 239 4.21 -15.01 -8.13
CA GLU A 239 5.26 -14.53 -9.03
C GLU A 239 6.46 -13.95 -8.23
N MET A 240 6.18 -13.22 -7.15
CA MET A 240 7.21 -12.67 -6.28
C MET A 240 8.00 -13.77 -5.56
N GLN A 241 7.32 -14.85 -5.14
CA GLN A 241 7.98 -16.02 -4.54
C GLN A 241 8.95 -16.65 -5.54
N GLN A 242 8.51 -16.86 -6.79
CA GLN A 242 9.35 -17.43 -7.85
C GLN A 242 10.57 -16.54 -8.14
N LEU A 243 10.35 -15.23 -8.27
CA LEU A 243 11.42 -14.25 -8.49
C LEU A 243 12.46 -14.29 -7.37
N LEU A 244 12.01 -14.19 -6.11
CA LEU A 244 12.90 -14.17 -4.96
C LEU A 244 13.65 -15.50 -4.80
N LYS A 245 12.97 -16.64 -4.99
CA LYS A 245 13.59 -17.97 -4.97
C LYS A 245 14.67 -18.12 -6.04
N ALA A 246 14.42 -17.65 -7.26
CA ALA A 246 15.40 -17.66 -8.34
C ALA A 246 16.63 -16.80 -8.02
N ASN A 247 16.52 -15.86 -7.08
CA ASN A 247 17.60 -15.01 -6.60
C ASN A 247 18.10 -15.41 -5.20
N GLY A 248 17.95 -16.69 -4.83
CA GLY A 248 18.55 -17.25 -3.62
C GLY A 248 17.85 -16.85 -2.32
N ALA A 249 16.62 -16.32 -2.39
CA ALA A 249 15.85 -16.03 -1.19
C ALA A 249 15.35 -17.32 -0.53
N ILE A 250 15.42 -17.36 0.79
CA ILE A 250 14.93 -18.45 1.63
C ILE A 250 13.91 -17.95 2.65
N ASN A 251 13.07 -18.85 3.14
CA ASN A 251 12.31 -18.65 4.36
C ASN A 251 13.29 -18.71 5.54
N HIS A 252 13.56 -17.57 6.16
CA HIS A 252 14.51 -17.43 7.26
C HIS A 252 14.11 -18.23 8.51
N ARG A 253 12.86 -18.69 8.61
CA ARG A 253 12.39 -19.53 9.73
C ARG A 253 12.70 -21.01 9.52
N THR A 254 12.76 -21.47 8.27
CA THR A 254 12.94 -22.90 7.94
C THR A 254 14.25 -23.19 7.23
N GLY A 255 14.95 -22.17 6.73
CA GLY A 255 16.16 -22.30 5.92
C GLY A 255 15.89 -22.77 4.49
N LYS A 256 14.62 -22.94 4.08
CA LYS A 256 14.24 -23.52 2.79
C LYS A 256 13.69 -22.47 1.83
N ALA A 257 13.87 -22.68 0.53
CA ALA A 257 13.20 -21.90 -0.52
C ALA A 257 11.75 -22.37 -0.74
N SER A 258 10.95 -22.37 0.34
CA SER A 258 9.54 -22.76 0.39
C SER A 258 8.78 -21.90 1.40
N CYS A 259 7.48 -21.69 1.15
CA CYS A 259 6.60 -21.03 2.12
C CYS A 259 6.23 -21.92 3.31
N GLU A 260 6.44 -23.24 3.16
CA GLU A 260 6.28 -24.27 4.20
C GLU A 260 7.47 -24.35 5.16
#